data_AF-A0A5S9MIM3-F1
#
_entry.id   AF-A0A5S9MIM3-F1
#
_cell.length_a   1.000
_cell.length_b   1.000
_cell.length_c   1.000
_cell.angle_alpha   90.00
_cell.angle_beta   90.00
_cell.angle_gamma   90.00
#
_symmetry.space_group_name_H-M   'P 1'
#
loop_
_entity.id
_entity.type
_entity.pdbx_description
1 polymer ?
#
loop_
_entity_poly.entity_id
_entity_poly.type
_entity_poly.pdbx_seq_one_letter_code
_entity_poly.pdbx_strand_id
1 'polypeptide(L)'
;MVGVATSLGLGAAQINGGLNYLFHIPIAFSTQLIIIIIVTVLFLASALSGIGKGIKYLSNINMVLAAVLMFFLLLVGPTVFILNSFY
;
A
#
# COMPACT_ATOMS: atom_id res chain seq x y z
N MET A 1 -5.41 18.03 5.57
CA MET A 1 -4.75 17.86 4.25
C MET A 1 -3.32 17.36 4.36
N VAL A 2 -2.48 17.92 5.24
CA VAL A 2 -1.07 17.49 5.43
C VAL A 2 -0.92 15.97 5.59
N GLY A 3 -1.72 15.34 6.46
CA GLY A 3 -1.64 13.88 6.69
C GLY A 3 -1.96 13.02 5.46
N VAL A 4 -2.86 13.47 4.58
CA VAL A 4 -3.23 12.73 3.36
C VAL A 4 -2.09 12.75 2.34
N ALA A 5 -1.41 13.89 2.20
CA ALA A 5 -0.24 14.02 1.33
C ALA A 5 0.92 13.13 1.83
N THR A 6 1.16 13.10 3.14
CA THR A 6 2.18 12.23 3.75
C THR A 6 1.86 10.75 3.55
N SER A 7 0.62 10.31 3.82
CA SER A 7 0.23 8.91 3.64
C SER A 7 0.32 8.46 2.17
N LEU A 8 -0.08 9.33 1.23
CA LEU A 8 0.03 9.06 -0.21
C LEU A 8 1.49 8.94 -0.64
N GLY A 9 2.36 9.83 -0.15
CA GLY A 9 3.79 9.82 -0.44
C GLY A 9 4.48 8.55 0.06
N LEU A 10 4.18 8.12 1.30
CA LEU A 10 4.69 6.87 1.86
C LEU A 10 4.16 5.64 1.09
N GLY A 11 2.88 5.63 0.72
CA GLY A 11 2.29 4.56 -0.10
C GLY A 11 2.95 4.45 -1.47
N ALA A 12 3.18 5.59 -2.14
CA ALA A 12 3.88 5.61 -3.43
C ALA A 12 5.33 5.12 -3.32
N ALA A 13 6.04 5.43 -2.22
CA ALA A 13 7.38 4.92 -1.96
C ALA A 13 7.37 3.39 -1.76
N GLN A 14 6.39 2.84 -1.04
CA GLN A 14 6.23 1.39 -0.87
C GLN A 14 5.94 0.68 -2.20
N ILE A 15 5.06 1.24 -3.04
CA ILE A 15 4.77 0.70 -4.37
C ILE A 15 6.04 0.74 -5.24
N ASN A 16 6.79 1.85 -5.22
CA ASN A 16 8.05 1.98 -5.96
C ASN A 16 9.06 0.90 -5.53
N GLY A 17 9.21 0.65 -4.23
CA GLY A 17 10.05 -0.44 -3.71
C GLY A 17 9.59 -1.82 -4.16
N GLY A 18 8.27 -2.08 -4.15
CA GLY A 18 7.71 -3.33 -4.66
C GLY A 18 7.94 -3.53 -6.17
N LEU A 19 7.76 -2.48 -6.96
CA LEU A 19 8.03 -2.51 -8.40
C LEU A 19 9.52 -2.70 -8.70
N ASN A 20 10.41 -2.11 -7.90
CA ASN A 20 11.84 -2.37 -8.00
C ASN A 20 12.16 -3.84 -7.71
N TYR A 21 11.57 -4.40 -6.65
CA TYR A 21 11.80 -5.81 -6.28
C TYR A 21 11.28 -6.80 -7.34
N LEU A 22 10.09 -6.57 -7.91
CA LEU A 22 9.49 -7.49 -8.89
C LEU A 22 10.01 -7.28 -10.32
N PHE A 23 10.15 -6.02 -10.74
CA PHE A 23 10.36 -5.64 -12.14
C PHE A 23 11.68 -4.88 -12.37
N HIS A 24 12.51 -4.71 -11.34
CA HIS A 24 13.79 -3.98 -11.40
C HIS A 24 13.65 -2.52 -11.86
N ILE A 25 12.46 -1.93 -11.70
CA ILE A 25 12.23 -0.51 -12.02
C ILE A 25 13.03 0.37 -11.03
N PRO A 26 13.80 1.37 -11.49
CA PRO A 26 14.59 2.21 -10.60
C PRO A 26 13.76 2.98 -9.57
N ILE A 27 14.23 2.98 -8.32
CA ILE A 27 13.68 3.79 -7.23
C ILE A 27 14.15 5.23 -7.41
N ALA A 28 13.43 5.98 -8.22
CA ALA A 28 13.69 7.40 -8.48
C ALA A 28 12.47 8.26 -8.17
N PHE A 29 12.70 9.55 -7.93
CA PHE A 29 11.63 10.54 -7.74
C PHE A 29 10.64 10.53 -8.90
N SER A 30 11.13 10.42 -10.14
CA SER A 30 10.29 10.34 -11.34
C SER A 30 9.33 9.14 -11.32
N THR A 31 9.81 7.95 -10.91
CA THR A 31 8.97 6.75 -10.79
C THR A 31 7.89 6.95 -9.72
N GLN A 32 8.26 7.51 -8.56
CA GLN A 32 7.31 7.80 -7.48
C GLN A 32 6.26 8.84 -7.89
N LEU A 33 6.65 9.87 -8.63
CA LEU A 33 5.74 10.88 -9.17
C LEU A 33 4.72 10.26 -10.14
N ILE A 34 5.17 9.38 -11.04
CA ILE A 34 4.29 8.66 -11.98
C ILE A 34 3.28 7.80 -11.22
N ILE A 35 3.72 7.06 -10.19
CA ILE A 35 2.83 6.25 -9.34
C ILE A 35 1.76 7.13 -8.70
N ILE A 36 2.14 8.28 -8.13
CA ILE A 36 1.20 9.22 -7.49
C ILE A 36 0.16 9.72 -8.50
N ILE A 37 0.58 10.10 -9.70
CA ILE A 37 -0.33 10.58 -10.76
C ILE A 37 -1.34 9.48 -11.11
N ILE A 38 -0.88 8.26 -11.36
CA ILE A 38 -1.75 7.12 -11.71
C ILE A 38 -2.76 6.85 -10.60
N VAL A 39 -2.31 6.76 -9.34
CA VAL A 39 -3.19 6.49 -8.19
C VAL A 39 -4.20 7.62 -8.00
N THR A 40 -3.79 8.88 -8.21
CA THR A 40 -4.68 10.04 -8.10
C THR A 40 -5.78 10.00 -9.17
N VAL A 41 -5.44 9.65 -10.42
CA VAL A 41 -6.42 9.50 -11.51
C VAL A 41 -7.40 8.35 -11.21
N LEU A 42 -6.90 7.20 -10.76
CA LEU A 42 -7.74 6.06 -10.36
C LEU A 42 -8.67 6.43 -9.20
N PHE A 43 -8.16 7.17 -8.22
CA PHE A 43 -8.95 7.65 -7.09
C PHE A 43 -10.05 8.60 -7.53
N LEU A 44 -9.74 9.57 -8.41
CA LEU A 44 -10.75 10.48 -8.98
C LEU A 44 -11.82 9.69 -9.76
N ALA A 45 -11.42 8.74 -10.60
CA ALA A 45 -12.36 7.90 -11.35
C ALA A 45 -13.26 7.07 -10.41
N SER A 46 -12.71 6.53 -9.33
CA SER A 46 -13.46 5.81 -8.30
C SER A 46 -14.42 6.74 -7.53
N ALA A 47 -13.99 7.97 -7.24
CA ALA A 47 -14.83 8.96 -6.56
C ALA A 47 -16.03 9.39 -7.42
N LEU A 48 -15.82 9.55 -8.73
CA LEU A 48 -16.86 9.95 -9.68
C LEU A 48 -17.88 8.84 -9.99
N SER A 49 -17.48 7.56 -9.86
CA SER A 49 -18.33 6.40 -10.19
C SER A 49 -19.23 5.90 -9.05
N GLY A 50 -19.15 6.51 -7.85
CA GLY A 50 -20.07 6.24 -6.74
C GLY A 50 -19.41 5.59 -5.52
N ILE A 51 -19.19 6.40 -4.49
CA ILE A 51 -18.32 6.13 -3.33
C ILE A 51 -18.93 5.12 -2.33
N GLY A 52 -20.26 5.10 -2.20
CA GLY A 52 -20.92 4.55 -1.01
C GLY A 52 -20.70 3.05 -0.76
N LYS A 53 -20.86 2.21 -1.78
CA LYS A 53 -20.68 0.75 -1.65
C LYS A 53 -19.23 0.32 -1.93
N GLY A 54 -18.55 1.03 -2.83
CA GLY A 54 -17.18 0.73 -3.25
C GLY A 54 -16.17 0.83 -2.10
N ILE A 55 -16.21 1.93 -1.34
CA ILE A 55 -15.27 2.13 -0.22
C ILE A 55 -15.42 1.04 0.85
N LYS A 56 -16.66 0.63 1.18
CA LYS A 56 -16.89 -0.40 2.20
C LYS A 56 -16.32 -1.76 1.78
N TYR A 57 -16.51 -2.13 0.51
CA TYR A 57 -15.96 -3.38 -0.02
C TYR A 57 -14.42 -3.34 -0.10
N LEU A 58 -13.86 -2.23 -0.57
CA LEU A 58 -12.42 -2.03 -0.67
C LEU A 58 -11.75 -2.05 0.71
N SER A 59 -12.38 -1.43 1.72
CA SER A 59 -11.92 -1.43 3.11
C SER A 59 -11.96 -2.82 3.72
N ASN A 60 -13.06 -3.58 3.53
CA ASN A 60 -13.15 -4.96 4.00
C ASN A 60 -12.07 -5.86 3.37
N ILE A 61 -11.84 -5.74 2.06
CA ILE A 61 -10.76 -6.48 1.37
C ILE A 61 -9.41 -6.08 1.95
N ASN A 62 -9.13 -4.79 2.10
CA ASN A 62 -7.86 -4.32 2.63
C ASN A 62 -7.58 -4.87 4.04
N MET A 63 -8.60 -4.89 4.91
CA MET A 63 -8.49 -5.46 6.26
C MET A 63 -8.18 -6.96 6.23
N VAL A 64 -8.87 -7.72 5.37
CA VAL A 64 -8.59 -9.16 5.21
C VAL A 64 -7.19 -9.39 4.65
N LEU A 65 -6.79 -8.63 3.63
CA LEU A 65 -5.47 -8.72 3.01
C LEU A 65 -4.36 -8.42 4.03
N ALA A 66 -4.52 -7.36 4.84
CA ALA A 66 -3.59 -7.00 5.88
C ALA A 66 -3.46 -8.10 6.95
N ALA A 67 -4.58 -8.67 7.40
CA ALA A 67 -4.57 -9.76 8.37
C ALA A 67 -3.86 -11.01 7.80
N VAL A 68 -4.17 -11.39 6.56
CA VAL A 68 -3.53 -12.54 5.89
C VAL A 68 -2.03 -12.32 5.75
N LEU A 69 -1.59 -11.14 5.29
CA LEU A 69 -0.17 -10.81 5.17
C LEU A 69 0.53 -10.83 6.53
N MET A 70 -0.13 -10.35 7.58
CA MET A 70 0.42 -10.37 8.94
C MET A 70 0.63 -11.80 9.45
N PHE A 71 -0.38 -12.67 9.34
CA PHE A 71 -0.25 -14.07 9.75
C PHE A 71 0.77 -14.82 8.89
N PHE A 72 0.80 -14.56 7.58
CA PHE A 72 1.80 -15.13 6.69
C PHE A 72 3.22 -14.76 7.14
N LEU A 73 3.48 -13.48 7.42
CA LEU A 73 4.78 -13.01 7.89
C LEU A 73 5.16 -13.63 9.25
N LEU A 74 4.19 -13.77 10.17
CA LEU A 74 4.43 -14.37 11.48
C LEU A 74 4.79 -15.86 11.41
N LEU A 75 4.15 -16.61 10.50
CA LEU A 75 4.35 -18.07 10.37
C LEU A 75 5.53 -18.44 9.48
N VAL A 76 5.74 -17.73 8.38
CA VAL A 76 6.82 -18.01 7.41
C VAL A 76 8.11 -17.27 7.76
N GLY A 77 7.99 -16.10 8.38
CA GLY A 77 9.13 -15.37 8.91
C GLY A 77 9.65 -15.99 10.22
N PRO A 78 10.79 -15.50 10.74
CA PRO A 78 11.37 -16.00 11.98
C PRO A 78 10.52 -15.56 13.19
N THR A 79 9.51 -16.36 13.54
CA THR A 79 8.49 -16.02 14.56
C THR A 79 9.11 -15.60 15.90
N VAL A 80 10.13 -16.32 16.37
CA VAL A 80 10.82 -16.03 17.64
C VAL A 80 11.54 -14.68 17.58
N PHE A 81 12.12 -14.32 16.44
CA PHE A 81 12.76 -13.02 16.26
C PHE A 81 11.72 -11.88 16.24
N ILE A 82 10.60 -12.08 15.54
CA ILE A 82 9.51 -11.11 15.48
C ILE A 82 8.92 -10.88 16.87
N LEU A 83 8.62 -11.95 17.62
CA LEU A 83 8.07 -11.85 18.98
C LEU A 83 9.06 -11.19 19.95
N ASN A 84 10.34 -11.52 19.90
CA ASN A 84 11.37 -10.86 20.71
C ASN A 84 11.62 -9.40 20.31
N SER A 85 11.25 -8.97 19.09
CA SER A 85 11.41 -7.55 18.72
C SER A 85 10.39 -6.65 19.42
N PHE A 86 9.34 -7.23 20.02
CA PHE A 86 8.30 -6.51 20.76
C PHE A 86 8.48 -6.54 22.28
N TYR A 87 9.43 -7.34 22.80
CA TYR A 87 9.77 -7.46 24.22
C TYR A 87 11.20 -6.99 24.46
#